data_AF-A0A2K9NN63-F1
#
_entry.id   AF-A0A2K9NN63-F1
#
_cell.length_a   1.000
_cell.length_b   1.000
_cell.length_c   1.000
_cell.angle_alpha   90.00
_cell.angle_beta   90.00
_cell.angle_gamma   90.00
#
_symmetry.space_group_name_H-M   'P 1'
#
loop_
_entity.id
_entity.type
_entity.pdbx_description
1 polymer ?
#
loop_
_entity_poly.entity_id
_entity_poly.type
_entity_poly.pdbx_seq_one_letter_code
_entity_poly.pdbx_strand_id
1 'polypeptide(L)'
;MYFFVHIISLLFASQELWAKSKLDQAVLTEYLKIQKEYAETTCGLATEQTYKDLDVKYRGDGNFIPVAFDQKVDQKTVKANLPLIKEKIAWIKTQSELIKKTPSFEEVLQILKRIENEVQVLQEAKKDFFFAKTNDQKKDIEERAQKQFAQMMKEVENLKNAAPYLQSFKFPLDHLELRAEYEKFKGMNTKEARAKANSIYLYRRIVQDGSYDENLTRNDSVIRAGFDTLYLSLNKDKNRTFLTDNERADFKYVLTNFKILLDLGKETLVSRYDEWASRTERSLTFYQDLADGKKIKSDGAVSAADIATILEDRARSLYNLKEFVLKKEAEAYTYWSKKSELFQYLYAIETILYAEVGRIDAPDALERRDVAQVVINRFSHPVYSEISSADSIFDYLPKDMKTKDNKWLNVLFKEGEFSFTYFYIPGNLHIYCPDMTKVGQFLRRENVRIALELLNNPRKNFPALRYFSRMSMYGRIEMDSLWDGYKPLGEVPGKLTRNTKKLAELFKQDRYKFLYDFTVADKKKTYLVVEIQGRPYVVDFSNPKQVYYYRNPNQFRYFAPVK
;
A
#
# COMPACT_ATOMS: atom_id res chain seq x y z
N MET A 1 34.94 -27.29 -10.48
CA MET A 1 35.12 -28.71 -10.13
C MET A 1 34.39 -28.91 -8.79
N TYR A 2 33.08 -29.20 -8.80
CA TYR A 2 32.46 -30.55 -8.70
C TYR A 2 32.91 -31.26 -7.41
N PHE A 3 32.11 -31.74 -6.45
CA PHE A 3 30.69 -32.17 -6.30
C PHE A 3 30.41 -32.17 -4.76
N PHE A 4 29.32 -31.63 -4.16
CA PHE A 4 27.97 -32.20 -3.94
C PHE A 4 28.01 -33.61 -3.27
N VAL A 5 27.49 -33.88 -2.05
CA VAL A 5 26.06 -34.14 -1.71
C VAL A 5 25.91 -34.56 -0.21
N HIS A 6 24.82 -34.04 0.41
CA HIS A 6 24.00 -34.54 1.56
C HIS A 6 24.56 -34.68 2.99
N ILE A 7 23.99 -33.87 3.90
CA ILE A 7 22.96 -34.35 4.86
C ILE A 7 21.83 -33.30 4.94
N ILE A 8 20.75 -33.59 4.22
CA ILE A 8 19.39 -33.09 4.48
C ILE A 8 18.79 -34.07 5.48
N SER A 9 18.32 -33.60 6.63
CA SER A 9 17.25 -34.18 7.50
C SER A 9 17.42 -33.65 8.92
N LEU A 10 16.84 -32.49 9.27
CA LEU A 10 16.55 -32.12 10.67
C LEU A 10 15.72 -30.81 10.85
N LEU A 11 15.10 -30.27 9.81
CA LEU A 11 14.19 -29.11 9.90
C LEU A 11 12.79 -29.42 9.38
N PHE A 12 12.17 -30.49 9.90
CA PHE A 12 10.74 -30.75 9.78
C PHE A 12 10.23 -31.43 11.06
N ALA A 13 10.16 -30.67 12.15
CA ALA A 13 9.47 -31.10 13.37
C ALA A 13 8.82 -29.89 14.05
N SER A 14 7.72 -29.42 13.45
CA SER A 14 6.57 -28.81 14.13
C SER A 14 5.51 -28.39 13.10
N GLN A 15 5.01 -29.37 12.34
CA GLN A 15 3.82 -29.24 11.49
C GLN A 15 2.59 -29.95 12.11
N GLU A 16 2.54 -30.06 13.43
CA GLU A 16 1.31 -30.51 14.11
C GLU A 16 0.50 -29.31 14.57
N LEU A 17 -0.39 -28.91 13.68
CA LEU A 17 -1.75 -28.40 13.86
C LEU A 17 -2.14 -27.85 12.47
N TRP A 18 -3.43 -27.86 12.12
CA TRP A 18 -4.01 -27.21 10.91
C TRP A 18 -4.22 -28.10 9.66
N ALA A 19 -4.98 -29.18 9.84
CA ALA A 19 -6.13 -29.57 9.01
C ALA A 19 -7.06 -30.39 9.92
N LYS A 20 -8.21 -29.83 10.33
CA LYS A 20 -8.97 -30.37 11.47
C LYS A 20 -9.89 -31.55 11.11
N SER A 21 -9.85 -32.03 9.87
CA SER A 21 -10.48 -33.30 9.49
C SER A 21 -9.76 -33.95 8.29
N LYS A 22 -9.85 -35.29 8.16
CA LYS A 22 -9.41 -36.01 6.93
C LYS A 22 -10.12 -35.48 5.67
N LEU A 23 -11.32 -34.91 5.83
CA LEU A 23 -12.11 -34.31 4.76
C LEU A 23 -11.46 -33.03 4.22
N ASP A 24 -10.94 -32.15 5.08
CA ASP A 24 -10.25 -30.92 4.65
C ASP A 24 -9.03 -31.22 3.78
N GLN A 25 -8.30 -32.29 4.10
CA GLN A 25 -7.12 -32.71 3.34
C GLN A 25 -7.49 -33.28 1.96
N ALA A 26 -8.60 -34.01 1.87
CA ALA A 26 -9.12 -34.49 0.59
C ALA A 26 -9.57 -33.31 -0.29
N VAL A 27 -10.31 -32.35 0.27
CA VAL A 27 -10.75 -31.14 -0.43
C VAL A 27 -9.56 -30.31 -0.92
N LEU A 28 -8.54 -30.11 -0.08
CA LEU A 28 -7.31 -29.42 -0.47
C LEU A 28 -6.61 -30.12 -1.64
N THR A 29 -6.51 -31.45 -1.59
CA THR A 29 -5.85 -32.23 -2.65
C THR A 29 -6.60 -32.08 -3.98
N GLU A 30 -7.93 -32.18 -3.95
CA GLU A 30 -8.76 -32.01 -5.14
C GLU A 30 -8.71 -30.57 -5.66
N TYR A 31 -8.77 -29.56 -4.79
CA TYR A 31 -8.64 -28.16 -5.20
C TYR A 31 -7.32 -27.90 -5.92
N LEU A 32 -6.19 -28.41 -5.39
CA LEU A 32 -4.88 -28.22 -6.02
C LEU A 32 -4.79 -28.91 -7.39
N LYS A 33 -5.48 -30.04 -7.57
CA LYS A 33 -5.58 -30.71 -8.87
C LYS A 33 -6.37 -29.83 -9.86
N ILE A 34 -7.56 -29.39 -9.47
CA ILE A 34 -8.40 -28.49 -10.28
C ILE A 34 -7.66 -27.19 -10.64
N GLN A 35 -6.89 -26.65 -9.69
CA GLN A 35 -6.11 -25.43 -9.89
C GLN A 35 -4.94 -25.65 -10.86
N LYS A 36 -4.31 -26.82 -10.84
CA LYS A 36 -3.28 -27.17 -11.82
C LYS A 36 -3.88 -27.30 -13.22
N GLU A 37 -5.00 -28.02 -13.35
CA GLU A 37 -5.75 -28.12 -14.62
C GLU A 37 -6.19 -26.75 -15.14
N TYR A 38 -6.63 -25.89 -14.23
CA TYR A 38 -6.98 -24.50 -14.52
C TYR A 38 -5.80 -23.73 -15.09
N ALA A 39 -4.66 -23.74 -14.40
CA ALA A 39 -3.45 -23.04 -14.84
C ALA A 39 -2.99 -23.51 -16.23
N GLU A 40 -3.03 -24.83 -16.48
CA GLU A 40 -2.70 -25.42 -17.78
C GLU A 40 -3.68 -24.98 -18.89
N THR A 41 -4.95 -24.72 -18.55
CA THR A 41 -5.99 -24.31 -19.49
C THR A 41 -5.96 -22.81 -19.79
N THR A 42 -5.82 -21.96 -18.76
CA THR A 42 -5.96 -20.50 -18.91
C THR A 42 -4.64 -19.76 -19.05
N CYS A 43 -3.54 -20.36 -18.60
CA CYS A 43 -2.20 -19.76 -18.63
C CYS A 43 -1.22 -20.55 -19.50
N GLY A 44 -1.42 -20.48 -20.82
CA GLY A 44 -0.41 -20.98 -21.77
C GLY A 44 0.88 -20.14 -21.72
N LEU A 45 2.01 -20.70 -22.18
CA LEU A 45 3.34 -20.04 -22.19
C LEU A 45 3.32 -18.63 -22.83
N ALA A 46 2.46 -18.40 -23.82
CA ALA A 46 2.34 -17.10 -24.50
C ALA A 46 1.49 -16.07 -23.72
N THR A 47 0.69 -16.49 -22.74
CA THR A 47 -0.28 -15.62 -22.05
C THR A 47 0.42 -14.55 -21.22
N GLU A 48 1.39 -14.96 -20.40
CA GLU A 48 2.17 -14.01 -19.59
C GLU A 48 2.99 -13.06 -20.47
N GLN A 49 3.59 -13.56 -21.55
CA GLN A 49 4.38 -12.73 -22.46
C GLN A 49 3.49 -11.72 -23.18
N THR A 50 2.32 -12.15 -23.67
CA THR A 50 1.34 -11.26 -24.31
C THR A 50 0.88 -10.18 -23.35
N TYR A 51 0.58 -10.53 -22.09
CA TYR A 51 0.24 -9.55 -21.06
C TYR A 51 1.37 -8.53 -20.86
N LYS A 52 2.62 -9.00 -20.69
CA LYS A 52 3.79 -8.12 -20.49
C LYS A 52 4.00 -7.18 -21.67
N ASP A 53 3.87 -7.68 -22.90
CA ASP A 53 4.03 -6.88 -24.12
C ASP A 53 2.94 -5.81 -24.25
N LEU A 54 1.70 -6.14 -23.88
CA LEU A 54 0.58 -5.20 -23.87
C LEU A 54 0.72 -4.16 -22.75
N ASP A 55 1.13 -4.57 -21.54
CA ASP A 55 1.36 -3.67 -20.40
C ASP A 55 2.50 -2.67 -20.68
N VAL A 56 3.59 -3.12 -21.29
CA VAL A 56 4.70 -2.23 -21.72
C VAL A 56 4.20 -1.19 -22.72
N LYS A 57 3.43 -1.61 -23.74
CA LYS A 57 2.85 -0.67 -24.73
C LYS A 57 1.86 0.31 -24.09
N TYR A 58 1.03 -0.17 -23.17
CA TYR A 58 0.07 0.67 -22.45
C TYR A 58 0.75 1.71 -21.55
N ARG A 59 1.77 1.31 -20.78
CA ARG A 59 2.55 2.23 -19.93
C ARG A 59 3.29 3.28 -20.75
N GLY A 60 3.79 2.89 -21.92
CA GLY A 60 4.56 3.75 -22.81
C GLY A 60 5.74 4.40 -22.10
N ASP A 61 5.99 5.67 -22.42
CA ASP A 61 7.06 6.49 -21.83
C ASP A 61 6.72 7.05 -20.43
N GLY A 62 5.56 6.70 -19.87
CA GLY A 62 5.10 7.18 -18.57
C GLY A 62 4.60 8.63 -18.54
N ASN A 63 4.61 9.36 -19.67
CA ASN A 63 4.06 10.72 -19.73
C ASN A 63 2.53 10.70 -19.73
N PHE A 64 1.89 11.57 -18.96
CA PHE A 64 0.44 11.75 -19.01
C PHE A 64 0.10 12.74 -20.14
N ILE A 65 -0.84 12.41 -21.02
CA ILE A 65 -1.36 13.36 -22.01
C ILE A 65 -2.76 13.77 -21.56
N PRO A 66 -2.95 15.03 -21.12
CA PRO A 66 -4.27 15.57 -20.82
C PRO A 66 -5.16 15.56 -22.05
N VAL A 67 -6.30 14.85 -22.01
CA VAL A 67 -7.29 14.82 -23.09
C VAL A 67 -8.53 15.62 -22.67
N ALA A 68 -8.90 16.60 -23.48
CA ALA A 68 -10.06 17.45 -23.28
C ALA A 68 -11.37 16.72 -23.70
N PHE A 69 -12.51 17.35 -23.42
CA PHE A 69 -13.82 16.76 -23.71
C PHE A 69 -14.06 16.49 -25.21
N ASP A 70 -13.42 17.25 -26.09
CA ASP A 70 -13.47 17.08 -27.55
C ASP A 70 -12.46 16.04 -28.08
N GLN A 71 -11.89 15.21 -27.19
CA GLN A 71 -10.88 14.18 -27.49
C GLN A 71 -9.56 14.70 -28.05
N LYS A 72 -9.33 16.02 -27.99
CA LYS A 72 -8.04 16.63 -28.33
C LYS A 72 -7.19 16.84 -27.08
N VAL A 73 -5.93 17.17 -27.28
CA VAL A 73 -5.04 17.54 -26.17
C VAL A 73 -5.56 18.79 -25.46
N ASP A 74 -5.65 18.73 -24.14
CA ASP A 74 -5.93 19.89 -23.29
C ASP A 74 -4.67 20.76 -23.18
N GLN A 75 -4.39 21.50 -24.27
CA GLN A 75 -3.22 22.37 -24.37
C GLN A 75 -3.20 23.45 -23.29
N LYS A 76 -4.38 23.88 -22.81
CA LYS A 76 -4.48 24.88 -21.74
C LYS A 76 -3.87 24.34 -20.45
N THR A 77 -4.25 23.14 -20.03
CA THR A 77 -3.68 22.47 -18.86
C THR A 77 -2.17 22.23 -19.04
N VAL A 78 -1.73 21.78 -20.22
CA VAL A 78 -0.29 21.56 -20.49
C VAL A 78 0.50 22.86 -20.35
N LYS A 79 0.10 23.92 -21.08
CA LYS A 79 0.77 25.24 -21.08
C LYS A 79 0.82 25.85 -19.68
N ALA A 80 -0.26 25.73 -18.90
CA ALA A 80 -0.33 26.25 -17.54
C ALA A 80 0.70 25.61 -16.59
N ASN A 81 1.12 24.37 -16.85
CA ASN A 81 2.04 23.63 -15.99
C ASN A 81 3.52 23.67 -16.45
N LEU A 82 3.81 24.13 -17.67
CA LEU A 82 5.20 24.26 -18.14
C LEU A 82 6.11 25.10 -17.22
N PRO A 83 5.67 26.25 -16.66
CA PRO A 83 6.48 27.01 -15.72
C PRO A 83 6.85 26.21 -14.47
N LEU A 84 5.92 25.38 -13.97
CA LEU A 84 6.13 24.55 -12.79
C LEU A 84 7.18 23.46 -13.05
N ILE A 85 7.21 22.87 -14.24
CA ILE A 85 8.24 21.88 -14.62
C ILE A 85 9.62 22.55 -14.68
N LYS A 86 9.71 23.76 -15.24
CA LYS A 86 10.96 24.55 -15.24
C LYS A 86 11.43 24.88 -13.83
N GLU A 87 10.51 25.31 -12.96
CA GLU A 87 10.79 25.56 -11.55
C GLU A 87 11.33 24.30 -10.86
N LYS A 88 10.72 23.14 -11.12
CA LYS A 88 11.18 21.85 -10.59
C LYS A 88 12.60 21.53 -11.04
N ILE A 89 12.94 21.69 -12.33
CA ILE A 89 14.31 21.45 -12.82
C ILE A 89 15.32 22.35 -12.09
N ALA A 90 15.01 23.64 -11.95
CA ALA A 90 15.87 24.58 -11.22
C ALA A 90 16.03 24.17 -9.75
N TRP A 91 14.94 23.74 -9.11
CA TRP A 91 14.97 23.24 -7.73
C TRP A 91 15.82 21.98 -7.60
N ILE A 92 15.65 20.96 -8.47
CA ILE A 92 16.44 19.72 -8.47
C ILE A 92 17.93 20.03 -8.62
N LYS A 93 18.29 20.88 -9.59
CA LYS A 93 19.68 21.30 -9.81
C LYS A 93 20.25 22.00 -8.58
N THR A 94 19.47 22.88 -7.95
CA THR A 94 19.87 23.55 -6.70
C THR A 94 20.14 22.53 -5.58
N GLN A 95 19.28 21.52 -5.43
CA GLN A 95 19.48 20.45 -4.45
C GLN A 95 20.73 19.61 -4.75
N SER A 96 20.98 19.27 -6.02
CA SER A 96 22.20 18.57 -6.47
C SER A 96 23.45 19.37 -6.10
N GLU A 97 23.45 20.68 -6.35
CA GLU A 97 24.57 21.56 -6.00
C GLU A 97 24.77 21.72 -4.48
N LEU A 98 23.69 21.71 -3.69
CA LEU A 98 23.80 21.67 -2.23
C LEU A 98 24.50 20.39 -1.77
N ILE A 99 24.07 19.24 -2.28
CA ILE A 99 24.70 17.94 -1.98
C ILE A 99 26.19 17.95 -2.36
N LYS A 100 26.53 18.49 -3.54
CA LYS A 100 27.93 18.62 -4.00
C LYS A 100 28.78 19.49 -3.08
N LYS A 101 28.19 20.51 -2.44
CA LYS A 101 28.89 21.41 -1.51
C LYS A 101 28.94 20.86 -0.08
N THR A 102 28.06 19.92 0.28
CA THR A 102 28.10 19.25 1.57
C THR A 102 29.34 18.35 1.67
N PRO A 103 30.26 18.60 2.64
CA PRO A 103 31.45 17.77 2.80
C PRO A 103 31.13 16.40 3.39
N SER A 104 30.16 16.34 4.30
CA SER A 104 29.69 15.11 4.97
C SER A 104 28.25 15.30 5.43
N PHE A 105 27.49 14.20 5.51
CA PHE A 105 26.14 14.18 6.05
C PHE A 105 26.07 14.00 7.57
N GLU A 106 27.22 14.00 8.27
CA GLU A 106 27.28 13.77 9.71
C GLU A 106 26.36 14.71 10.50
N GLU A 107 26.33 16.01 10.17
CA GLU A 107 25.44 16.96 10.84
C GLU A 107 23.95 16.58 10.68
N VAL A 108 23.56 16.18 9.48
CA VAL A 108 22.18 15.76 9.18
C VAL A 108 21.86 14.45 9.92
N LEU A 109 22.79 13.49 9.94
CA LEU A 109 22.65 12.25 10.69
C LEU A 109 22.49 12.50 12.20
N GLN A 110 23.21 13.49 12.75
CA GLN A 110 23.04 13.90 14.14
C GLN A 110 21.68 14.58 14.39
N ILE A 111 21.16 15.38 13.46
CA ILE A 111 19.80 15.92 13.55
C ILE A 111 18.78 14.76 13.58
N LEU A 112 18.87 13.78 12.67
CA LEU A 112 17.98 12.62 12.64
C LEU A 112 18.00 11.87 13.98
N LYS A 113 19.19 11.67 14.57
CA LYS A 113 19.37 11.03 15.87
C LYS A 113 18.77 11.84 17.01
N ARG A 114 18.90 13.18 17.00
CA ARG A 114 18.26 14.04 17.99
C ARG A 114 16.74 13.93 17.91
N ILE A 115 16.15 14.00 16.71
CA ILE A 115 14.70 13.79 16.53
C ILE A 115 14.27 12.43 17.09
N GLU A 116 15.00 11.36 16.76
CA GLU A 116 14.71 10.02 17.29
C GLU A 116 14.72 9.97 18.82
N ASN A 117 15.71 10.63 19.45
CA ASN A 117 15.78 10.74 20.90
C ASN A 117 14.59 11.53 21.47
N GLU A 118 14.22 12.66 20.88
CA GLU A 118 13.07 13.45 21.36
C GLU A 118 11.75 12.68 21.23
N VAL A 119 11.58 11.94 20.13
CA VAL A 119 10.43 11.03 19.97
C VAL A 119 10.43 9.98 21.08
N GLN A 120 11.58 9.42 21.43
CA GLN A 120 11.68 8.45 22.53
C GLN A 120 11.33 9.10 23.89
N VAL A 121 11.83 10.30 24.19
CA VAL A 121 11.48 11.02 25.43
C VAL A 121 9.98 11.29 25.50
N LEU A 122 9.35 11.69 24.39
CA LEU A 122 7.90 11.88 24.33
C LEU A 122 7.11 10.58 24.57
N GLN A 123 7.63 9.43 24.11
CA GLN A 123 6.98 8.14 24.40
C GLN A 123 7.13 7.73 25.87
N GLU A 124 8.27 7.99 26.50
CA GLU A 124 8.42 7.77 27.94
C GLU A 124 7.54 8.72 28.75
N ALA A 125 7.41 9.99 28.34
CA ALA A 125 6.46 10.91 28.98
C ALA A 125 5.01 10.43 28.83
N LYS A 126 4.64 9.85 27.68
CA LYS A 126 3.32 9.24 27.46
C LYS A 126 3.10 8.01 28.36
N LYS A 127 4.14 7.17 28.54
CA LYS A 127 4.14 6.07 29.52
C LYS A 127 3.88 6.62 30.92
N ASP A 128 4.68 7.58 31.37
CA ASP A 128 4.54 8.19 32.70
C ASP A 128 3.14 8.77 32.90
N PHE A 129 2.60 9.47 31.90
CA PHE A 129 1.26 10.04 31.94
C PHE A 129 0.18 8.97 32.10
N PHE A 130 0.32 7.85 31.41
CA PHE A 130 -0.60 6.71 31.51
C PHE A 130 -0.60 6.12 32.93
N PHE A 131 0.57 6.00 33.57
CA PHE A 131 0.72 5.42 34.91
C PHE A 131 0.53 6.41 36.07
N ALA A 132 0.42 7.71 35.80
CA ALA A 132 0.23 8.75 36.81
C ALA A 132 -1.08 8.58 37.58
N LYS A 133 -1.01 8.70 38.91
CA LYS A 133 -2.13 8.43 39.83
C LYS A 133 -2.96 9.66 40.15
N THR A 134 -2.37 10.85 40.09
CA THR A 134 -3.02 12.11 40.45
C THR A 134 -3.09 13.06 39.25
N ASN A 135 -4.05 13.98 39.30
CA ASN A 135 -4.17 15.02 38.27
C ASN A 135 -2.97 15.98 38.27
N ASP A 136 -2.39 16.27 39.44
CA ASP A 136 -1.20 17.12 39.53
C ASP A 136 0.01 16.48 38.84
N GLN A 137 0.24 15.17 39.06
CA GLN A 137 1.29 14.43 38.34
C GLN A 137 1.07 14.46 36.83
N LYS A 138 -0.18 14.26 36.39
CA LYS A 138 -0.54 14.31 34.96
C LYS A 138 -0.24 15.69 34.37
N LYS A 139 -0.63 16.75 35.07
CA LYS A 139 -0.37 18.13 34.64
C LYS A 139 1.13 18.41 34.53
N ASP A 140 1.93 18.02 35.53
CA ASP A 140 3.39 18.19 35.50
C ASP A 140 4.04 17.42 34.33
N ILE A 141 3.53 16.23 34.01
CA ILE A 141 3.99 15.45 32.86
C ILE A 141 3.58 16.13 31.54
N GLU A 142 2.35 16.63 31.44
CA GLU A 142 1.86 17.33 30.26
C GLU A 142 2.69 18.59 29.98
N GLU A 143 2.97 19.41 31.00
CA GLU A 143 3.79 20.62 30.84
C GLU A 143 5.21 20.30 30.36
N ARG A 144 5.82 19.21 30.86
CA ARG A 144 7.14 18.74 30.39
C ARG A 144 7.07 18.19 28.97
N ALA A 145 6.06 17.38 28.67
CA ALA A 145 5.87 16.78 27.35
C ALA A 145 5.58 17.83 26.27
N GLN A 146 4.83 18.89 26.60
CA GLN A 146 4.60 20.01 25.69
C GLN A 146 5.90 20.75 25.34
N LYS A 147 6.76 21.03 26.34
CA LYS A 147 8.10 21.61 26.10
C LYS A 147 8.95 20.68 25.22
N GLN A 148 8.88 19.38 25.49
CA GLN A 148 9.61 18.37 24.73
C GLN A 148 9.12 18.27 23.28
N PHE A 149 7.81 18.38 23.05
CA PHE A 149 7.22 18.40 21.72
C PHE A 149 7.68 19.63 20.93
N ALA A 150 7.71 20.81 21.57
CA ALA A 150 8.24 22.02 20.97
C ALA A 150 9.73 21.88 20.58
N GLN A 151 10.54 21.23 21.44
CA GLN A 151 11.94 20.94 21.15
C GLN A 151 12.10 19.94 19.99
N MET A 152 11.31 18.88 19.94
CA MET A 152 11.27 17.95 18.81
C MET A 152 10.91 18.69 17.50
N MET A 153 9.92 19.58 17.53
CA MET A 153 9.52 20.38 16.38
C MET A 153 10.65 21.30 15.90
N LYS A 154 11.43 21.87 16.83
CA LYS A 154 12.63 22.64 16.47
C LYS A 154 13.66 21.77 15.72
N GLU A 155 13.89 20.54 16.15
CA GLU A 155 14.79 19.63 15.42
C GLU A 155 14.23 19.21 14.06
N VAL A 156 12.90 19.07 13.91
CA VAL A 156 12.25 18.87 12.60
C VAL A 156 12.47 20.06 11.67
N GLU A 157 12.38 21.29 12.17
CA GLU A 157 12.72 22.50 11.41
C GLU A 157 14.22 22.57 11.06
N ASN A 158 15.10 22.16 11.98
CA ASN A 158 16.54 22.04 11.70
C ASN A 158 16.79 21.05 10.56
N LEU A 159 16.13 19.88 10.56
CA LEU A 159 16.23 18.89 9.48
C LEU A 159 15.78 19.49 8.15
N LYS A 160 14.62 20.16 8.15
CA LYS A 160 14.07 20.83 6.97
C LYS A 160 15.11 21.79 6.37
N ASN A 161 15.73 22.62 7.19
CA ASN A 161 16.66 23.64 6.73
C ASN A 161 18.04 23.06 6.35
N ALA A 162 18.54 22.07 7.07
CA ALA A 162 19.86 21.47 6.83
C ALA A 162 19.88 20.50 5.64
N ALA A 163 18.75 19.86 5.34
CA ALA A 163 18.66 18.86 4.28
C ALA A 163 17.44 19.08 3.36
N PRO A 164 17.33 20.23 2.66
CA PRO A 164 16.22 20.49 1.74
C PRO A 164 16.14 19.47 0.59
N TYR A 165 17.26 18.81 0.26
CA TYR A 165 17.32 17.72 -0.70
C TYR A 165 16.67 16.40 -0.22
N LEU A 166 16.14 16.33 1.00
CA LEU A 166 15.29 15.21 1.47
C LEU A 166 13.78 15.52 1.36
N GLN A 167 13.42 16.74 0.96
CA GLN A 167 12.03 17.19 0.85
C GLN A 167 11.42 16.93 -0.53
N SER A 168 10.10 16.93 -0.63
CA SER A 168 9.41 17.00 -1.93
C SER A 168 9.59 18.36 -2.60
N PHE A 169 9.48 18.40 -3.92
CA PHE A 169 9.31 19.69 -4.62
C PHE A 169 7.97 20.31 -4.19
N LYS A 170 7.98 21.58 -3.73
CA LYS A 170 6.84 22.28 -3.09
C LYS A 170 6.46 21.74 -1.69
N PHE A 171 7.43 21.24 -0.93
CA PHE A 171 7.22 20.83 0.45
C PHE A 171 6.61 21.95 1.35
N PRO A 172 5.67 21.62 2.26
CA PRO A 172 4.98 20.34 2.38
C PRO A 172 3.81 20.23 1.39
N LEU A 173 3.60 19.04 0.80
CA LEU A 173 2.45 18.74 -0.06
C LEU A 173 1.32 18.01 0.69
N ASP A 174 0.09 18.52 0.60
CA ASP A 174 -1.08 17.77 1.09
C ASP A 174 -1.53 16.71 0.07
N HIS A 175 -0.96 15.52 0.20
CA HIS A 175 -1.27 14.39 -0.67
C HIS A 175 -2.70 13.88 -0.54
N LEU A 176 -3.33 14.05 0.63
CA LEU A 176 -4.71 13.62 0.88
C LEU A 176 -5.68 14.58 0.19
N GLU A 177 -5.47 15.89 0.33
CA GLU A 177 -6.26 16.92 -0.34
C GLU A 177 -6.16 16.76 -1.86
N LEU A 178 -4.95 16.63 -2.41
CA LEU A 178 -4.73 16.42 -3.85
C LEU A 178 -5.43 15.15 -4.37
N ARG A 179 -5.46 14.09 -3.56
CA ARG A 179 -6.20 12.86 -3.89
C ARG A 179 -7.71 13.12 -3.84
N ALA A 180 -8.20 13.71 -2.76
CA ALA A 180 -9.62 13.99 -2.55
C ALA A 180 -10.19 14.89 -3.65
N GLU A 181 -9.47 15.96 -4.03
CA GLU A 181 -9.86 16.84 -5.13
C GLU A 181 -9.93 16.09 -6.46
N TYR A 182 -8.94 15.26 -6.78
CA TYR A 182 -8.95 14.48 -8.01
C TYR A 182 -10.16 13.53 -8.07
N GLU A 183 -10.43 12.84 -6.96
CA GLU A 183 -11.53 11.88 -6.85
C GLU A 183 -12.90 12.54 -7.07
N LYS A 184 -13.08 13.81 -6.66
CA LYS A 184 -14.32 14.58 -6.93
C LYS A 184 -14.62 14.73 -8.42
N PHE A 185 -13.61 14.91 -9.26
CA PHE A 185 -13.82 15.25 -10.68
C PHE A 185 -13.56 14.10 -11.66
N LYS A 186 -12.79 13.07 -11.28
CA LYS A 186 -12.28 12.05 -12.23
C LYS A 186 -13.35 11.30 -13.03
N GLY A 187 -14.54 11.13 -12.44
CA GLY A 187 -15.66 10.35 -13.02
C GLY A 187 -16.79 11.21 -13.59
N MET A 188 -16.70 12.54 -13.50
CA MET A 188 -17.73 13.44 -14.01
C MET A 188 -17.57 13.65 -15.52
N ASN A 189 -18.67 13.52 -16.26
CA ASN A 189 -18.67 13.64 -17.72
C ASN A 189 -19.05 15.05 -18.19
N THR A 190 -18.37 16.08 -17.69
CA THR A 190 -18.53 17.47 -18.13
C THR A 190 -17.20 18.07 -18.57
N LYS A 191 -17.25 19.11 -19.41
CA LYS A 191 -16.05 19.78 -19.91
C LYS A 191 -15.22 20.38 -18.77
N GLU A 192 -15.86 21.04 -17.83
CA GLU A 192 -15.24 21.70 -16.69
C GLU A 192 -14.60 20.68 -15.75
N ALA A 193 -15.30 19.58 -15.45
CA ALA A 193 -14.76 18.54 -14.58
C ALA A 193 -13.58 17.81 -15.22
N ARG A 194 -13.65 17.50 -16.53
CA ARG A 194 -12.53 16.89 -17.27
C ARG A 194 -11.29 17.77 -17.25
N ALA A 195 -11.45 19.07 -17.49
CA ALA A 195 -10.34 20.03 -17.44
C ALA A 195 -9.75 20.13 -16.02
N LYS A 196 -10.59 20.17 -14.99
CA LYS A 196 -10.13 20.21 -13.59
C LYS A 196 -9.40 18.92 -13.21
N ALA A 197 -9.94 17.75 -13.56
CA ALA A 197 -9.30 16.45 -13.32
C ALA A 197 -7.94 16.35 -14.03
N ASN A 198 -7.85 16.81 -15.28
CA ASN A 198 -6.60 16.87 -16.04
C ASN A 198 -5.57 17.77 -15.35
N SER A 199 -5.99 18.96 -14.91
CA SER A 199 -5.12 19.91 -14.22
C SER A 199 -4.57 19.33 -12.92
N ILE A 200 -5.42 18.74 -12.08
CA ILE A 200 -5.00 18.13 -10.81
C ILE A 200 -4.07 16.95 -11.08
N TYR A 201 -4.41 16.07 -12.03
CA TYR A 201 -3.60 14.89 -12.32
C TYR A 201 -2.23 15.24 -12.87
N LEU A 202 -2.14 16.17 -13.83
CA LEU A 202 -0.85 16.63 -14.37
C LEU A 202 -0.02 17.30 -13.27
N TYR A 203 -0.63 18.16 -12.45
CA TYR A 203 0.04 18.77 -11.30
C TYR A 203 0.63 17.70 -10.35
N ARG A 204 -0.17 16.69 -9.97
CA ARG A 204 0.28 15.58 -9.14
C ARG A 204 1.43 14.80 -9.77
N ARG A 205 1.42 14.55 -11.08
CA ARG A 205 2.55 13.90 -11.80
C ARG A 205 3.85 14.73 -11.72
N ILE A 206 3.74 16.05 -11.58
CA ILE A 206 4.90 16.94 -11.45
C ILE A 206 5.41 16.96 -10.00
N VAL A 207 4.52 17.08 -9.01
CA VAL A 207 4.92 17.31 -7.61
C VAL A 207 5.05 16.05 -6.75
N GLN A 208 4.33 14.96 -7.07
CA GLN A 208 4.38 13.67 -6.37
C GLN A 208 5.42 12.73 -7.02
N ASP A 209 6.68 13.15 -7.00
CA ASP A 209 7.79 12.48 -7.69
C ASP A 209 9.06 12.51 -6.81
N GLY A 210 10.10 11.77 -7.21
CA GLY A 210 11.35 11.65 -6.47
C GLY A 210 12.52 11.20 -7.34
N SER A 211 13.69 11.06 -6.74
CA SER A 211 14.90 10.58 -7.41
C SER A 211 14.88 9.05 -7.53
N TYR A 212 15.45 8.49 -8.61
CA TYR A 212 15.66 7.06 -8.78
C TYR A 212 17.13 6.67 -8.57
N ASP A 213 17.40 5.41 -8.21
CA ASP A 213 18.75 4.84 -8.36
C ASP A 213 19.11 4.65 -9.84
N GLU A 214 20.39 4.42 -10.12
CA GLU A 214 20.93 4.32 -11.48
C GLU A 214 20.26 3.21 -12.31
N ASN A 215 19.82 2.13 -11.67
CA ASN A 215 19.11 1.03 -12.34
C ASN A 215 17.58 1.22 -12.38
N LEU A 216 17.07 2.36 -11.93
CA LEU A 216 15.65 2.75 -11.90
C LEU A 216 14.74 1.80 -11.11
N THR A 217 15.29 1.03 -10.17
CA THR A 217 14.53 0.06 -9.38
C THR A 217 13.95 0.63 -8.09
N ARG A 218 14.53 1.71 -7.54
CA ARG A 218 14.13 2.31 -6.27
C ARG A 218 14.02 3.83 -6.36
N ASN A 219 12.81 4.33 -6.18
CA ASN A 219 12.56 5.76 -6.00
C ASN A 219 12.40 6.15 -4.53
N ASP A 220 12.71 7.39 -4.20
CA ASP A 220 12.52 7.95 -2.86
C ASP A 220 11.21 8.75 -2.68
N SER A 221 10.36 8.80 -3.72
CA SER A 221 9.14 9.63 -3.73
C SER A 221 8.17 9.31 -2.60
N VAL A 222 8.03 8.03 -2.22
CA VAL A 222 7.15 7.60 -1.13
C VAL A 222 7.67 8.06 0.23
N ILE A 223 8.99 8.12 0.41
CA ILE A 223 9.62 8.57 1.67
C ILE A 223 9.45 10.08 1.81
N ARG A 224 9.67 10.84 0.72
CA ARG A 224 9.45 12.30 0.69
C ARG A 224 8.00 12.66 1.00
N ALA A 225 7.05 11.98 0.37
CA ALA A 225 5.62 12.12 0.64
C ALA A 225 5.22 11.73 2.08
N GLY A 226 5.93 10.74 2.66
CA GLY A 226 5.77 10.38 4.07
C GLY A 226 6.22 11.51 4.99
N PHE A 227 7.29 12.23 4.63
CA PHE A 227 7.74 13.40 5.38
C PHE A 227 6.78 14.59 5.23
N ASP A 228 6.22 14.83 4.04
CA ASP A 228 5.16 15.83 3.82
C ASP A 228 3.99 15.58 4.78
N THR A 229 3.47 14.35 4.77
CA THR A 229 2.30 13.94 5.57
C THR A 229 2.58 14.04 7.06
N LEU A 230 3.75 13.57 7.52
CA LEU A 230 4.17 13.70 8.92
C LEU A 230 4.27 15.17 9.32
N TYR A 231 4.92 16.01 8.52
CA TYR A 231 5.09 17.43 8.81
C TYR A 231 3.75 18.17 8.92
N LEU A 232 2.80 17.89 8.03
CA LEU A 232 1.45 18.44 8.09
C LEU A 232 0.69 17.95 9.35
N SER A 233 0.79 16.66 9.69
CA SER A 233 0.16 16.11 10.90
C SER A 233 0.65 16.78 12.18
N LEU A 234 1.96 16.98 12.29
CA LEU A 234 2.58 17.62 13.45
C LEU A 234 2.21 19.10 13.59
N ASN A 235 1.95 19.78 12.47
CA ASN A 235 1.55 21.19 12.46
C ASN A 235 0.03 21.42 12.60
N LYS A 236 -0.78 20.35 12.63
CA LYS A 236 -2.24 20.45 12.73
C LYS A 236 -2.73 21.00 14.07
N ASP A 237 -2.01 20.70 15.16
CA ASP A 237 -2.32 21.20 16.50
C ASP A 237 -1.03 21.59 17.24
N LYS A 238 -0.82 22.90 17.38
CA LYS A 238 0.39 23.47 18.03
C LYS A 238 0.37 23.35 19.56
N ASN A 239 -0.78 23.04 20.16
CA ASN A 239 -0.92 22.89 21.61
C ASN A 239 -0.82 21.43 22.06
N ARG A 240 -0.43 20.53 21.16
CA ARG A 240 -0.38 19.09 21.43
C ARG A 240 0.74 18.73 22.41
N THR A 241 0.42 17.79 23.30
CA THR A 241 1.34 17.26 24.31
C THR A 241 2.09 16.01 23.86
N PHE A 242 1.39 15.07 23.21
CA PHE A 242 1.95 13.76 22.86
C PHE A 242 1.78 13.45 21.38
N LEU A 243 2.67 12.60 20.85
CA LEU A 243 2.51 12.03 19.51
C LEU A 243 1.36 11.02 19.46
N THR A 244 0.64 11.03 18.35
CA THR A 244 -0.22 9.90 17.97
C THR A 244 0.63 8.68 17.60
N ASP A 245 0.03 7.48 17.59
CA ASP A 245 0.78 6.28 17.16
C ASP A 245 1.17 6.34 15.68
N ASN A 246 0.32 6.92 14.83
CA ASN A 246 0.62 7.10 13.41
C ASN A 246 1.83 8.01 13.21
N GLU A 247 1.92 9.14 13.93
CA GLU A 247 3.09 10.02 13.88
C GLU A 247 4.36 9.32 14.40
N ARG A 248 4.27 8.56 15.50
CA ARG A 248 5.40 7.75 16.01
C ARG A 248 5.89 6.74 14.95
N ALA A 249 4.96 6.03 14.32
CA ALA A 249 5.26 5.05 13.29
C ALA A 249 5.88 5.71 12.05
N ASP A 250 5.40 6.90 11.68
CA ASP A 250 5.90 7.66 10.54
C ASP A 250 7.27 8.28 10.80
N PHE A 251 7.54 8.78 12.00
CA PHE A 251 8.90 9.18 12.40
C PHE A 251 9.87 8.02 12.23
N LYS A 252 9.52 6.83 12.75
CA LYS A 252 10.36 5.64 12.57
C LYS A 252 10.60 5.34 11.10
N TYR A 253 9.57 5.41 10.26
CA TYR A 253 9.69 5.18 8.81
C TYR A 253 10.57 6.24 8.12
N VAL A 254 10.28 7.53 8.31
CA VAL A 254 10.98 8.64 7.65
C VAL A 254 12.44 8.70 8.08
N LEU A 255 12.73 8.70 9.38
CA LEU A 255 14.09 8.81 9.90
C LEU A 255 14.97 7.63 9.45
N THR A 256 14.44 6.40 9.50
CA THR A 256 15.16 5.21 9.03
C THR A 256 15.51 5.31 7.55
N ASN A 257 14.55 5.70 6.72
CA ASN A 257 14.77 5.77 5.27
C ASN A 257 15.64 6.96 4.86
N PHE A 258 15.54 8.11 5.54
CA PHE A 258 16.46 9.22 5.34
C PHE A 258 17.89 8.85 5.72
N LYS A 259 18.08 8.13 6.83
CA LYS A 259 19.40 7.59 7.18
C LYS A 259 19.93 6.67 6.07
N ILE A 260 19.13 5.71 5.58
CA ILE A 260 19.52 4.82 4.48
C ILE A 260 19.94 5.62 3.23
N LEU A 261 19.20 6.69 2.88
CA LEU A 261 19.53 7.54 1.73
C LEU A 261 20.85 8.28 1.92
N LEU A 262 21.10 8.83 3.11
CA LEU A 262 22.36 9.53 3.41
C LEU A 262 23.55 8.56 3.46
N ASP A 263 23.33 7.34 3.95
CA ASP A 263 24.34 6.27 4.00
C ASP A 263 24.75 5.76 2.60
N LEU A 264 23.99 6.06 1.54
CA LEU A 264 24.40 5.81 0.15
C LEU A 264 25.63 6.64 -0.28
N GLY A 265 25.90 7.72 0.43
CA GLY A 265 26.99 8.64 0.14
C GLY A 265 26.63 9.70 -0.90
N LYS A 266 27.48 10.73 -0.92
CA LYS A 266 27.31 11.95 -1.71
C LYS A 266 27.23 11.69 -3.21
N GLU A 267 28.16 10.91 -3.75
CA GLU A 267 28.25 10.63 -5.20
C GLU A 267 26.97 9.96 -5.71
N THR A 268 26.49 8.95 -4.98
CA THR A 268 25.23 8.28 -5.30
C THR A 268 24.06 9.27 -5.26
N LEU A 269 23.92 10.08 -4.22
CA LEU A 269 22.82 11.06 -4.15
C LEU A 269 22.87 12.08 -5.28
N VAL A 270 24.06 12.55 -5.67
CA VAL A 270 24.23 13.44 -6.83
C VAL A 270 23.78 12.75 -8.12
N SER A 271 24.22 11.51 -8.36
CA SER A 271 23.82 10.70 -9.53
C SER A 271 22.29 10.56 -9.62
N ARG A 272 21.62 10.28 -8.50
CA ARG A 272 20.15 10.21 -8.43
C ARG A 272 19.47 11.53 -8.78
N TYR A 273 20.03 12.66 -8.33
CA TYR A 273 19.50 14.00 -8.63
C TYR A 273 19.74 14.41 -10.07
N ASP A 274 20.88 14.04 -10.65
CA ASP A 274 21.20 14.30 -12.05
C ASP A 274 20.30 13.47 -12.99
N GLU A 275 20.02 12.20 -12.65
CA GLU A 275 18.96 11.41 -13.30
C GLU A 275 17.62 12.14 -13.23
N TRP A 276 17.23 12.58 -12.04
CA TRP A 276 15.94 13.22 -11.83
C TRP A 276 15.80 14.52 -12.63
N ALA A 277 16.86 15.32 -12.70
CA ALA A 277 16.92 16.52 -13.53
C ALA A 277 16.77 16.16 -15.00
N SER A 278 17.55 15.19 -15.50
CA SER A 278 17.51 14.74 -16.89
C SER A 278 16.13 14.20 -17.29
N ARG A 279 15.50 13.37 -16.44
CA ARG A 279 14.13 12.86 -16.65
C ARG A 279 13.09 13.97 -16.67
N THR A 280 13.23 14.97 -15.79
CA THR A 280 12.33 16.13 -15.75
C THR A 280 12.54 17.04 -16.96
N GLU A 281 13.76 17.19 -17.46
CA GLU A 281 14.07 17.91 -18.71
C GLU A 281 13.47 17.21 -19.93
N ARG A 282 13.59 15.87 -20.03
CA ARG A 282 12.90 15.10 -21.07
C ARG A 282 11.38 15.30 -21.02
N SER A 283 10.82 15.32 -19.81
CA SER A 283 9.40 15.62 -19.60
C SER A 283 9.04 17.03 -20.05
N LEU A 284 9.87 18.04 -19.73
CA LEU A 284 9.66 19.42 -20.18
C LEU A 284 9.62 19.50 -21.70
N THR A 285 10.60 18.91 -22.39
CA THR A 285 10.65 18.89 -23.86
C THR A 285 9.39 18.24 -24.43
N PHE A 286 8.99 17.08 -23.90
CA PHE A 286 7.77 16.39 -24.30
C PHE A 286 6.53 17.30 -24.18
N TYR A 287 6.34 17.96 -23.04
CA TYR A 287 5.17 18.83 -22.83
C TYR A 287 5.23 20.13 -23.63
N GLN A 288 6.43 20.66 -23.93
CA GLN A 288 6.60 21.80 -24.83
C GLN A 288 6.21 21.42 -26.25
N ASP A 289 6.69 20.29 -26.76
CA ASP A 289 6.35 19.80 -28.09
C ASP A 289 4.84 19.50 -28.20
N LEU A 290 4.26 18.91 -27.15
CA LEU A 290 2.83 18.67 -27.03
C LEU A 290 2.01 19.97 -27.05
N ALA A 291 2.47 21.02 -26.35
CA ALA A 291 1.82 22.32 -26.30
C ALA A 291 1.92 23.10 -27.63
N ASP A 292 3.03 22.91 -28.35
CA ASP A 292 3.34 23.55 -29.63
C ASP A 292 2.74 22.81 -30.83
N GLY A 293 2.16 21.62 -30.63
CA GLY A 293 1.62 20.81 -31.72
C GLY A 293 2.68 20.14 -32.59
N LYS A 294 3.91 19.99 -32.08
CA LYS A 294 5.02 19.39 -32.81
C LYS A 294 4.90 17.87 -32.84
N LYS A 295 5.61 17.24 -33.78
CA LYS A 295 5.81 15.79 -33.79
C LYS A 295 6.64 15.39 -32.59
N ILE A 296 6.21 14.36 -31.88
CA ILE A 296 6.87 13.88 -30.66
C ILE A 296 7.52 12.54 -30.96
N LYS A 297 8.78 12.39 -30.58
CA LYS A 297 9.47 11.10 -30.57
C LYS A 297 9.35 10.49 -29.18
N SER A 298 8.48 9.50 -29.03
CA SER A 298 8.39 8.71 -27.81
C SER A 298 9.65 7.87 -27.59
N ASP A 299 9.95 7.56 -26.34
CA ASP A 299 11.10 6.72 -26.00
C ASP A 299 10.97 5.33 -26.67
N GLY A 300 12.04 4.86 -27.32
CA GLY A 300 12.02 3.64 -28.13
C GLY A 300 11.36 3.72 -29.51
N ALA A 301 10.79 4.88 -29.92
CA ALA A 301 10.19 5.03 -31.25
C ALA A 301 11.25 5.26 -32.35
N VAL A 302 11.03 4.66 -33.53
CA VAL A 302 11.91 4.79 -34.71
C VAL A 302 11.84 6.21 -35.31
N SER A 303 10.66 6.84 -35.25
CA SER A 303 10.40 8.18 -35.81
C SER A 303 9.48 9.00 -34.90
N ALA A 304 9.47 10.32 -35.11
CA ALA A 304 8.53 11.22 -34.45
C ALA A 304 7.14 11.10 -35.08
N ALA A 305 6.11 11.03 -34.24
CA ALA A 305 4.71 10.90 -34.66
C ALA A 305 3.91 12.17 -34.36
N ASP A 306 2.87 12.42 -35.15
CA ASP A 306 1.91 13.49 -34.87
C ASP A 306 1.05 13.14 -33.65
N ILE A 307 0.55 14.17 -32.96
CA ILE A 307 -0.23 14.02 -31.72
C ILE A 307 -1.45 13.10 -31.90
N ALA A 308 -2.13 13.21 -33.06
CA ALA A 308 -3.29 12.37 -33.36
C ALA A 308 -2.93 10.87 -33.37
N THR A 309 -1.79 10.52 -33.98
CA THR A 309 -1.28 9.14 -34.00
C THR A 309 -0.91 8.66 -32.60
N ILE A 310 -0.30 9.51 -31.77
CA ILE A 310 0.05 9.16 -30.39
C ILE A 310 -1.21 8.89 -29.55
N LEU A 311 -2.24 9.73 -29.70
CA LEU A 311 -3.51 9.53 -29.00
C LEU A 311 -4.21 8.25 -29.46
N GLU A 312 -4.23 7.98 -30.77
CA GLU A 312 -4.79 6.76 -31.34
C GLU A 312 -4.05 5.51 -30.87
N ASP A 313 -2.72 5.53 -30.88
CA ASP A 313 -1.87 4.43 -30.42
C ASP A 313 -2.10 4.16 -28.93
N ARG A 314 -2.17 5.20 -28.09
CA ARG A 314 -2.48 5.04 -26.66
C ARG A 314 -3.88 4.51 -26.42
N ALA A 315 -4.88 5.00 -27.16
CA ALA A 315 -6.25 4.50 -27.07
C ALA A 315 -6.31 3.01 -27.47
N ARG A 316 -5.59 2.64 -28.54
CA ARG A 316 -5.47 1.26 -29.01
C ARG A 316 -4.74 0.38 -27.99
N SER A 317 -3.63 0.84 -27.40
CA SER A 317 -2.92 0.09 -26.36
C SER A 317 -3.75 -0.10 -25.10
N LEU A 318 -4.48 0.93 -24.66
CA LEU A 318 -5.43 0.83 -23.55
C LEU A 318 -6.53 -0.18 -23.86
N TYR A 319 -7.17 -0.07 -25.02
CA TYR A 319 -8.22 -0.98 -25.45
C TYR A 319 -7.70 -2.42 -25.54
N ASN A 320 -6.56 -2.65 -26.18
CA ASN A 320 -5.99 -3.99 -26.36
C ASN A 320 -5.62 -4.63 -25.01
N LEU A 321 -5.01 -3.88 -24.08
CA LEU A 321 -4.70 -4.41 -22.74
C LEU A 321 -5.99 -4.71 -21.97
N LYS A 322 -6.93 -3.75 -21.92
CA LYS A 322 -8.21 -3.92 -21.22
C LYS A 322 -9.00 -5.10 -21.78
N GLU A 323 -9.11 -5.20 -23.10
CA GLU A 323 -9.80 -6.30 -23.79
C GLU A 323 -9.15 -7.64 -23.51
N PHE A 324 -7.81 -7.73 -23.62
CA PHE A 324 -7.07 -8.96 -23.33
C PHE A 324 -7.31 -9.43 -21.89
N VAL A 325 -7.19 -8.51 -20.92
CA VAL A 325 -7.41 -8.80 -19.51
C VAL A 325 -8.84 -9.25 -19.25
N LEU A 326 -9.84 -8.49 -19.70
CA LEU A 326 -11.24 -8.81 -19.40
C LEU A 326 -11.69 -10.11 -20.07
N LYS A 327 -11.15 -10.44 -21.26
CA LYS A 327 -11.34 -11.76 -21.87
C LYS A 327 -10.75 -12.87 -21.00
N LYS A 328 -9.54 -12.68 -20.48
CA LYS A 328 -8.87 -13.67 -19.61
C LYS A 328 -9.58 -13.81 -18.25
N GLU A 329 -10.08 -12.72 -17.70
CA GLU A 329 -10.91 -12.73 -16.50
C GLU A 329 -12.26 -13.43 -16.75
N ALA A 330 -12.90 -13.22 -17.90
CA ALA A 330 -14.12 -13.92 -18.27
C ALA A 330 -13.89 -15.43 -18.53
N GLU A 331 -12.75 -15.82 -19.12
CA GLU A 331 -12.33 -17.22 -19.24
C GLU A 331 -12.17 -17.86 -17.85
N ALA A 332 -11.52 -17.16 -16.92
CA ALA A 332 -11.38 -17.58 -15.54
C ALA A 332 -12.74 -17.75 -14.85
N TYR A 333 -13.59 -16.73 -14.92
CA TYR A 333 -14.95 -16.76 -14.38
C TYR A 333 -15.72 -17.96 -14.94
N THR A 334 -15.69 -18.16 -16.26
CA THR A 334 -16.39 -19.25 -16.95
C THR A 334 -15.89 -20.61 -16.51
N TYR A 335 -14.57 -20.79 -16.35
CA TYR A 335 -14.00 -22.04 -15.86
C TYR A 335 -14.49 -22.38 -14.46
N TRP A 336 -14.41 -21.41 -13.54
CA TRP A 336 -14.76 -21.63 -12.13
C TRP A 336 -16.27 -21.71 -11.89
N SER A 337 -17.10 -21.04 -12.72
CA SER A 337 -18.56 -21.13 -12.63
C SER A 337 -19.11 -22.55 -12.85
N LYS A 338 -18.35 -23.40 -13.56
CA LYS A 338 -18.68 -24.81 -13.80
C LYS A 338 -18.29 -25.74 -12.65
N LYS A 339 -17.59 -25.22 -11.64
CA LYS A 339 -17.18 -25.97 -10.45
C LYS A 339 -18.21 -25.80 -9.34
N SER A 340 -18.18 -26.69 -8.35
CA SER A 340 -19.07 -26.60 -7.18
C SER A 340 -18.88 -25.29 -6.42
N GLU A 341 -19.91 -24.85 -5.70
CA GLU A 341 -19.86 -23.63 -4.90
C GLU A 341 -18.67 -23.62 -3.92
N LEU A 342 -18.33 -24.77 -3.34
CA LEU A 342 -17.13 -24.93 -2.50
C LEU A 342 -15.86 -24.54 -3.23
N PHE A 343 -15.65 -24.99 -4.47
CA PHE A 343 -14.43 -24.66 -5.21
C PHE A 343 -14.44 -23.22 -5.74
N GLN A 344 -15.60 -22.65 -6.02
CA GLN A 344 -15.72 -21.20 -6.30
C GLN A 344 -15.31 -20.37 -5.08
N TYR A 345 -15.78 -20.75 -3.88
CA TYR A 345 -15.39 -20.13 -2.62
C TYR A 345 -13.88 -20.21 -2.39
N LEU A 346 -13.29 -21.41 -2.53
CA LEU A 346 -11.86 -21.62 -2.32
C LEU A 346 -11.02 -20.80 -3.30
N TYR A 347 -11.40 -20.75 -4.58
CA TYR A 347 -10.73 -19.93 -5.58
C TYR A 347 -10.81 -18.44 -5.24
N ALA A 348 -12.01 -17.93 -4.97
CA ALA A 348 -12.19 -16.52 -4.63
C ALA A 348 -11.33 -16.09 -3.43
N ILE A 349 -11.42 -16.83 -2.32
CA ILE A 349 -10.64 -16.51 -1.11
C ILE A 349 -9.14 -16.66 -1.36
N GLU A 350 -8.70 -17.75 -1.99
CA GLU A 350 -7.26 -17.98 -2.20
C GLU A 350 -6.64 -16.92 -3.10
N THR A 351 -7.28 -16.59 -4.22
CA THR A 351 -6.80 -15.56 -5.15
C THR A 351 -6.74 -14.18 -4.48
N ILE A 352 -7.78 -13.79 -3.73
CA ILE A 352 -7.79 -12.52 -2.98
C ILE A 352 -6.65 -12.49 -1.96
N LEU A 353 -6.50 -13.53 -1.14
CA LEU A 353 -5.45 -13.57 -0.12
C LEU A 353 -4.04 -13.58 -0.73
N TYR A 354 -3.87 -14.27 -1.86
CA TYR A 354 -2.61 -14.31 -2.57
C TYR A 354 -2.21 -12.90 -3.05
N ALA A 355 -3.15 -12.18 -3.68
CA ALA A 355 -2.88 -10.89 -4.30
C ALA A 355 -2.86 -9.70 -3.31
N GLU A 356 -3.71 -9.71 -2.28
CA GLU A 356 -3.87 -8.56 -1.37
C GLU A 356 -2.94 -8.61 -0.15
N VAL A 357 -2.63 -9.81 0.36
CA VAL A 357 -1.85 -9.97 1.60
C VAL A 357 -0.50 -10.64 1.33
N GLY A 358 -0.46 -11.65 0.47
CA GLY A 358 0.77 -12.37 0.16
C GLY A 358 1.38 -13.07 1.38
N ARG A 359 2.71 -12.94 1.54
CA ARG A 359 3.50 -13.59 2.61
C ARG A 359 3.81 -12.69 3.81
N ILE A 360 3.13 -11.55 3.92
CA ILE A 360 3.53 -10.49 4.87
C ILE A 360 3.20 -10.89 6.33
N ASP A 361 2.32 -11.87 6.56
CA ASP A 361 1.87 -12.20 7.91
C ASP A 361 2.83 -13.08 8.74
N ALA A 362 2.71 -12.92 10.06
CA ALA A 362 3.36 -13.77 11.05
C ALA A 362 2.79 -15.20 10.99
N PRO A 363 3.44 -16.22 11.61
CA PRO A 363 3.03 -17.64 11.51
C PRO A 363 1.56 -17.96 11.80
N ASP A 364 0.84 -17.08 12.49
CA ASP A 364 -0.58 -17.25 12.83
C ASP A 364 -1.58 -16.79 11.75
N ALA A 365 -1.08 -16.15 10.71
CA ALA A 365 -1.81 -15.67 9.55
C ALA A 365 -3.01 -14.74 9.82
N LEU A 366 -2.91 -13.88 10.84
CA LEU A 366 -4.06 -13.09 11.33
C LEU A 366 -4.62 -12.12 10.28
N GLU A 367 -3.77 -11.47 9.49
CA GLU A 367 -4.24 -10.53 8.47
C GLU A 367 -4.93 -11.24 7.31
N ARG A 368 -4.40 -12.40 6.85
CA ARG A 368 -5.10 -13.23 5.87
C ARG A 368 -6.45 -13.72 6.39
N ARG A 369 -6.57 -14.02 7.68
CA ARG A 369 -7.84 -14.45 8.30
C ARG A 369 -8.88 -13.32 8.34
N ASP A 370 -8.45 -12.12 8.69
CA ASP A 370 -9.35 -10.97 8.75
C ASP A 370 -9.79 -10.53 7.36
N VAL A 371 -8.87 -10.49 6.38
CA VAL A 371 -9.22 -10.22 4.97
C VAL A 371 -10.17 -11.29 4.43
N ALA A 372 -9.90 -12.59 4.67
CA ALA A 372 -10.83 -13.64 4.26
C ALA A 372 -12.21 -13.48 4.89
N GLN A 373 -12.30 -13.07 6.16
CA GLN A 373 -13.57 -12.78 6.80
C GLN A 373 -14.29 -11.58 6.15
N VAL A 374 -13.57 -10.54 5.72
CA VAL A 374 -14.16 -9.45 4.94
C VAL A 374 -14.79 -9.97 3.66
N VAL A 375 -14.10 -10.84 2.90
CA VAL A 375 -14.62 -11.45 1.68
C VAL A 375 -15.89 -12.27 1.97
N ILE A 376 -15.89 -13.07 3.03
CA ILE A 376 -17.06 -13.84 3.48
C ILE A 376 -18.23 -12.91 3.80
N ASN A 377 -17.99 -11.79 4.48
CA ASN A 377 -19.05 -10.84 4.81
C ASN A 377 -19.63 -10.20 3.53
N ARG A 378 -18.78 -9.88 2.55
CA ARG A 378 -19.17 -9.30 1.25
C ARG A 378 -20.09 -10.20 0.43
N PHE A 379 -19.97 -11.53 0.56
CA PHE A 379 -20.85 -12.50 -0.12
C PHE A 379 -22.35 -12.24 0.13
N SER A 380 -22.70 -11.76 1.33
CA SER A 380 -24.09 -11.49 1.70
C SER A 380 -24.61 -10.11 1.25
N HIS A 381 -23.75 -9.25 0.71
CA HIS A 381 -24.10 -7.88 0.35
C HIS A 381 -24.19 -7.73 -1.18
N PRO A 382 -25.34 -7.36 -1.77
CA PRO A 382 -25.52 -7.30 -3.23
C PRO A 382 -24.52 -6.40 -3.94
N VAL A 383 -24.16 -5.26 -3.34
CA VAL A 383 -23.17 -4.33 -3.90
C VAL A 383 -21.82 -4.99 -4.22
N TYR A 384 -21.45 -6.05 -3.50
CA TYR A 384 -20.20 -6.80 -3.70
C TYR A 384 -20.40 -8.14 -4.41
N SER A 385 -21.59 -8.75 -4.28
CA SER A 385 -21.86 -10.12 -4.73
C SER A 385 -22.68 -10.21 -6.02
N GLU A 386 -22.91 -9.08 -6.69
CA GLU A 386 -23.59 -9.00 -7.99
C GLU A 386 -22.74 -8.27 -9.02
N ILE A 387 -22.69 -8.84 -10.24
CA ILE A 387 -22.15 -8.19 -11.44
C ILE A 387 -23.31 -7.66 -12.26
N SER A 388 -23.18 -6.40 -12.68
CA SER A 388 -24.13 -5.63 -13.46
C SER A 388 -23.49 -5.14 -14.77
N SER A 389 -24.28 -4.57 -15.67
CA SER A 389 -23.76 -3.93 -16.90
C SER A 389 -22.84 -2.72 -16.64
N ALA A 390 -22.72 -2.26 -15.40
CA ALA A 390 -21.76 -1.22 -15.02
C ALA A 390 -20.35 -1.77 -14.77
N ASP A 391 -20.22 -3.09 -14.55
CA ASP A 391 -18.94 -3.75 -14.28
C ASP A 391 -18.25 -4.11 -15.61
N SER A 392 -16.96 -3.76 -15.78
CA SER A 392 -16.28 -3.90 -17.08
C SER A 392 -16.26 -5.33 -17.64
N ILE A 393 -16.27 -6.35 -16.78
CA ILE A 393 -16.26 -7.76 -17.17
C ILE A 393 -17.59 -8.24 -17.78
N PHE A 394 -18.70 -7.55 -17.49
CA PHE A 394 -20.05 -8.02 -17.83
C PHE A 394 -20.22 -8.35 -19.31
N ASP A 395 -19.71 -7.48 -20.19
CA ASP A 395 -19.82 -7.65 -21.65
C ASP A 395 -18.95 -8.79 -22.21
N TYR A 396 -18.03 -9.31 -21.41
CA TYR A 396 -17.14 -10.41 -21.79
C TYR A 396 -17.62 -11.77 -21.28
N LEU A 397 -18.63 -11.79 -20.40
CA LEU A 397 -19.23 -13.03 -19.92
C LEU A 397 -20.19 -13.63 -20.99
N PRO A 398 -20.30 -14.97 -21.07
CA PRO A 398 -21.30 -15.61 -21.93
C PRO A 398 -22.72 -15.10 -21.63
N LYS A 399 -23.52 -14.80 -22.66
CA LYS A 399 -24.86 -14.18 -22.50
C LYS A 399 -25.86 -15.05 -21.72
N ASP A 400 -25.68 -16.36 -21.75
CA ASP A 400 -26.48 -17.36 -21.03
C ASP A 400 -26.00 -17.60 -19.60
N MET A 401 -24.92 -16.95 -19.18
CA MET A 401 -24.34 -17.12 -17.85
C MET A 401 -25.23 -16.52 -16.76
N LYS A 402 -25.63 -17.37 -15.81
CA LYS A 402 -26.38 -16.96 -14.62
C LYS A 402 -25.43 -16.41 -13.56
N THR A 403 -24.98 -15.18 -13.73
CA THR A 403 -24.04 -14.51 -12.79
C THR A 403 -24.59 -14.44 -11.36
N LYS A 404 -25.91 -14.34 -11.19
CA LYS A 404 -26.58 -14.35 -9.88
C LYS A 404 -26.34 -15.62 -9.06
N ASP A 405 -26.06 -16.75 -9.72
CA ASP A 405 -25.82 -18.04 -9.08
C ASP A 405 -24.35 -18.18 -8.63
N ASN A 406 -23.45 -17.29 -9.07
CA ASN A 406 -22.00 -17.39 -8.90
C ASN A 406 -21.45 -16.28 -7.99
N LYS A 407 -22.08 -16.08 -6.82
CA LYS A 407 -21.79 -14.96 -5.91
C LYS A 407 -20.33 -14.88 -5.45
N TRP A 408 -19.66 -16.00 -5.21
CA TRP A 408 -18.24 -16.00 -4.82
C TRP A 408 -17.33 -15.43 -5.92
N LEU A 409 -17.62 -15.78 -7.17
CA LEU A 409 -16.91 -15.22 -8.32
C LEU A 409 -17.23 -13.74 -8.48
N ASN A 410 -18.50 -13.34 -8.29
CA ASN A 410 -18.86 -11.93 -8.33
C ASN A 410 -18.08 -11.10 -7.30
N VAL A 411 -17.87 -11.61 -6.09
CA VAL A 411 -17.04 -10.92 -5.08
C VAL A 411 -15.60 -10.75 -5.56
N LEU A 412 -14.99 -11.79 -6.14
CA LEU A 412 -13.62 -11.73 -6.66
C LEU A 412 -13.48 -10.75 -7.83
N PHE A 413 -14.41 -10.80 -8.79
CA PHE A 413 -14.35 -10.05 -10.05
C PHE A 413 -15.01 -8.67 -9.98
N LYS A 414 -15.43 -8.21 -8.80
CA LYS A 414 -16.01 -6.88 -8.63
C LYS A 414 -14.93 -5.81 -8.82
N GLU A 415 -15.00 -5.08 -9.93
CA GLU A 415 -14.00 -4.06 -10.29
C GLU A 415 -13.92 -2.98 -9.20
N GLY A 416 -12.70 -2.70 -8.74
CA GLY A 416 -12.41 -1.66 -7.77
C GLY A 416 -12.56 -2.06 -6.30
N GLU A 417 -13.04 -3.27 -6.01
CA GLU A 417 -13.13 -3.79 -4.63
C GLU A 417 -11.83 -4.40 -4.11
N PHE A 418 -10.97 -4.83 -5.03
CA PHE A 418 -9.59 -5.25 -4.79
C PHE A 418 -8.68 -4.60 -5.82
N SER A 419 -7.46 -4.26 -5.41
CA SER A 419 -6.53 -3.53 -6.28
C SER A 419 -6.22 -4.30 -7.56
N PHE A 420 -6.04 -5.61 -7.45
CA PHE A 420 -5.68 -6.48 -8.58
C PHE A 420 -6.84 -6.72 -9.58
N THR A 421 -8.04 -6.20 -9.36
CA THR A 421 -9.16 -6.28 -10.33
C THR A 421 -9.08 -5.20 -11.41
N TYR A 422 -8.20 -4.21 -11.26
CA TYR A 422 -7.96 -3.23 -12.31
C TYR A 422 -7.04 -3.83 -13.38
N PHE A 423 -7.43 -3.71 -14.65
CA PHE A 423 -6.70 -4.30 -15.79
C PHE A 423 -5.25 -3.82 -15.94
N TYR A 424 -4.92 -2.65 -15.38
CA TYR A 424 -3.59 -2.04 -15.46
C TYR A 424 -2.69 -2.38 -14.25
N ILE A 425 -3.18 -3.15 -13.28
CA ILE A 425 -2.41 -3.58 -12.12
C ILE A 425 -1.86 -4.99 -12.40
N PRO A 426 -0.53 -5.20 -12.44
CA PRO A 426 0.08 -6.50 -12.77
C PRO A 426 -0.36 -7.68 -11.92
N GLY A 427 -0.86 -7.43 -10.70
CA GLY A 427 -1.44 -8.47 -9.86
C GLY A 427 -2.65 -9.19 -10.47
N ASN A 428 -3.36 -8.56 -11.42
CA ASN A 428 -4.50 -9.15 -12.11
C ASN A 428 -4.10 -10.43 -12.89
N LEU A 429 -2.85 -10.51 -13.34
CA LEU A 429 -2.29 -11.68 -14.02
C LEU A 429 -2.52 -12.95 -13.20
N HIS A 430 -2.43 -12.86 -11.86
CA HIS A 430 -2.60 -14.02 -10.98
C HIS A 430 -4.04 -14.53 -10.86
N ILE A 431 -5.03 -13.80 -11.41
CA ILE A 431 -6.40 -14.31 -11.54
C ILE A 431 -6.41 -15.50 -12.50
N TYR A 432 -5.79 -15.37 -13.68
CA TYR A 432 -5.82 -16.35 -14.77
C TYR A 432 -4.49 -17.07 -15.05
N CYS A 433 -3.39 -16.55 -14.50
CA CYS A 433 -2.04 -17.10 -14.50
C CYS A 433 -1.52 -17.22 -13.06
N PRO A 434 -2.05 -18.19 -12.29
CA PRO A 434 -1.66 -18.37 -10.90
C PRO A 434 -0.20 -18.83 -10.78
N ASP A 435 0.53 -18.33 -9.79
CA ASP A 435 1.93 -18.71 -9.56
C ASP A 435 2.03 -20.21 -9.18
N MET A 436 2.75 -20.96 -10.03
CA MET A 436 2.98 -22.40 -9.88
C MET A 436 4.36 -22.74 -9.29
N THR A 437 5.14 -21.75 -8.86
CA THR A 437 6.41 -21.98 -8.14
C THR A 437 6.18 -22.67 -6.80
N LYS A 438 7.24 -23.25 -6.21
CA LYS A 438 7.16 -23.87 -4.87
C LYS A 438 6.64 -22.89 -3.80
N VAL A 439 7.02 -21.62 -3.91
CA VAL A 439 6.59 -20.57 -2.98
C VAL A 439 5.12 -20.24 -3.19
N GLY A 440 4.68 -20.08 -4.45
CA GLY A 440 3.28 -19.84 -4.77
C GLY A 440 2.36 -20.98 -4.33
N GLN A 441 2.77 -22.23 -4.59
CA GLN A 441 2.03 -23.42 -4.15
C GLN A 441 1.96 -23.55 -2.63
N PHE A 442 3.03 -23.20 -1.91
CA PHE A 442 3.02 -23.19 -0.45
C PHE A 442 2.00 -22.17 0.07
N LEU A 443 2.03 -20.94 -0.45
CA LEU A 443 1.11 -19.89 -0.04
C LEU A 443 -0.36 -20.27 -0.34
N ARG A 444 -0.62 -20.85 -1.52
CA ARG A 444 -1.94 -21.38 -1.90
C ARG A 444 -2.47 -22.39 -0.88
N ARG A 445 -1.65 -23.37 -0.49
CA ARG A 445 -2.04 -24.37 0.52
C ARG A 445 -2.44 -23.71 1.84
N GLU A 446 -1.68 -22.72 2.29
CA GLU A 446 -1.99 -21.98 3.51
C GLU A 446 -3.29 -21.18 3.38
N ASN A 447 -3.50 -20.50 2.24
CA ASN A 447 -4.72 -19.73 1.99
C ASN A 447 -5.97 -20.62 1.92
N VAL A 448 -5.88 -21.79 1.27
CA VAL A 448 -6.98 -22.77 1.22
C VAL A 448 -7.31 -23.31 2.60
N ARG A 449 -6.30 -23.56 3.45
CA ARG A 449 -6.53 -23.97 4.85
C ARG A 449 -7.29 -22.91 5.64
N ILE A 450 -6.90 -21.64 5.48
CA ILE A 450 -7.62 -20.51 6.11
C ILE A 450 -9.07 -20.45 5.61
N ALA A 451 -9.27 -20.60 4.30
CA ALA A 451 -10.60 -20.59 3.69
C ALA A 451 -11.49 -21.71 4.26
N LEU A 452 -11.00 -22.95 4.32
CA LEU A 452 -11.74 -24.09 4.87
C LEU A 452 -12.06 -23.89 6.36
N GLU A 453 -11.12 -23.36 7.13
CA GLU A 453 -11.35 -23.08 8.55
C GLU A 453 -12.48 -22.06 8.77
N LEU A 454 -12.47 -20.96 8.01
CA LEU A 454 -13.47 -19.90 8.13
C LEU A 454 -14.83 -20.30 7.53
N LEU A 455 -14.84 -21.22 6.56
CA LEU A 455 -16.08 -21.82 6.06
C LEU A 455 -16.76 -22.63 7.17
N ASN A 456 -15.98 -23.42 7.91
CA ASN A 456 -16.48 -24.23 9.01
C ASN A 456 -16.82 -23.39 10.25
N ASN A 457 -16.07 -22.32 10.52
CA ASN A 457 -16.23 -21.48 11.71
C ASN A 457 -16.09 -19.98 11.37
N PRO A 458 -17.10 -19.37 10.72
CA PRO A 458 -17.07 -17.95 10.36
C PRO A 458 -17.13 -17.05 11.61
N ARG A 459 -16.39 -15.94 11.57
CA ARG A 459 -16.31 -14.98 12.68
C ARG A 459 -17.43 -13.96 12.64
N LYS A 460 -18.59 -14.34 13.19
CA LYS A 460 -19.80 -13.48 13.26
C LYS A 460 -19.60 -12.14 13.98
N ASN A 461 -18.58 -12.03 14.85
CA ASN A 461 -18.28 -10.82 15.61
C ASN A 461 -17.32 -9.85 14.89
N PHE A 462 -16.98 -10.11 13.62
CA PHE A 462 -16.10 -9.24 12.83
C PHE A 462 -16.86 -8.72 11.60
N PRO A 463 -17.58 -7.59 11.72
CA PRO A 463 -18.52 -7.11 10.69
C PRO A 463 -17.84 -6.26 9.60
N ALA A 464 -16.52 -6.39 9.42
CA ALA A 464 -15.79 -5.56 8.46
C ALA A 464 -16.21 -5.88 7.02
N LEU A 465 -16.39 -4.85 6.21
CA LEU A 465 -16.63 -4.93 4.76
C LEU A 465 -15.57 -4.20 3.93
N ARG A 466 -14.75 -3.36 4.57
CA ARG A 466 -13.63 -2.65 3.93
C ARG A 466 -12.37 -2.76 4.79
N TYR A 467 -11.23 -2.64 4.14
CA TYR A 467 -9.94 -2.51 4.79
C TYR A 467 -9.02 -1.63 3.96
N PHE A 468 -8.01 -1.02 4.57
CA PHE A 468 -6.88 -0.43 3.84
C PHE A 468 -5.55 -0.64 4.57
N SER A 469 -4.47 -0.61 3.80
CA SER A 469 -3.10 -0.56 4.28
C SER A 469 -2.56 0.86 4.18
N ARG A 470 -2.40 1.54 5.32
CA ARG A 470 -1.77 2.86 5.37
C ARG A 470 -0.32 2.80 4.88
N MET A 471 0.39 1.71 5.20
CA MET A 471 1.77 1.47 4.75
C MET A 471 1.90 1.38 3.23
N SER A 472 0.86 0.96 2.52
CA SER A 472 0.85 0.85 1.06
C SER A 472 0.40 2.13 0.36
N MET A 473 -0.14 3.11 1.10
CA MET A 473 -0.58 4.39 0.53
C MET A 473 0.62 5.31 0.26
N TYR A 474 0.57 6.00 -0.89
CA TYR A 474 1.53 7.05 -1.18
C TYR A 474 1.47 8.14 -0.10
N GLY A 475 2.62 8.46 0.50
CA GLY A 475 2.71 9.37 1.64
C GLY A 475 2.11 8.86 2.95
N ARG A 476 1.68 7.59 3.01
CA ARG A 476 1.04 7.00 4.20
C ARG A 476 -0.21 7.79 4.64
N ILE A 477 -0.94 8.37 3.68
CA ILE A 477 -2.16 9.13 3.95
C ILE A 477 -3.26 8.26 4.56
N GLU A 478 -4.12 8.87 5.37
CA GLU A 478 -5.30 8.23 5.95
C GLU A 478 -6.52 8.47 5.04
N MET A 479 -7.00 7.38 4.44
CA MET A 479 -8.13 7.42 3.49
C MET A 479 -9.50 7.29 4.17
N ASP A 480 -9.53 7.11 5.49
CA ASP A 480 -10.78 6.92 6.25
C ASP A 480 -11.73 8.11 6.12
N SER A 481 -11.19 9.33 6.07
CA SER A 481 -11.93 10.57 5.79
C SER A 481 -12.66 10.61 4.45
N LEU A 482 -12.33 9.72 3.50
CA LEU A 482 -12.94 9.67 2.17
C LEU A 482 -14.03 8.59 2.05
N TRP A 483 -14.30 7.82 3.11
CA TRP A 483 -15.24 6.71 3.09
C TRP A 483 -16.48 7.00 3.91
N ASP A 484 -17.35 7.85 3.35
CA ASP A 484 -18.68 8.10 3.91
C ASP A 484 -19.45 6.79 4.12
N GLY A 485 -20.12 6.66 5.26
CA GLY A 485 -20.91 5.48 5.61
C GLY A 485 -20.13 4.31 6.23
N TYR A 486 -18.83 4.47 6.52
CA TYR A 486 -18.04 3.47 7.22
C TYR A 486 -17.37 4.05 8.47
N LYS A 487 -17.18 3.20 9.48
CA LYS A 487 -16.41 3.53 10.68
C LYS A 487 -15.29 2.51 10.91
N PRO A 488 -14.12 2.95 11.39
CA PRO A 488 -13.03 2.03 11.72
C PRO A 488 -13.46 1.10 12.85
N LEU A 489 -13.09 -0.18 12.74
CA LEU A 489 -13.14 -1.11 13.86
C LEU A 489 -12.01 -0.77 14.84
N GLY A 490 -12.31 -0.92 16.14
CA GLY A 490 -11.32 -0.76 17.19
C GLY A 490 -10.18 -1.78 17.06
N GLU A 491 -8.99 -1.38 17.48
CA GLU A 491 -7.84 -2.28 17.53
C GLU A 491 -8.08 -3.45 18.49
N VAL A 492 -7.53 -4.61 18.16
CA VAL A 492 -7.59 -5.82 18.99
C VAL A 492 -6.22 -6.48 19.09
N PRO A 493 -5.88 -7.09 20.25
CA PRO A 493 -4.65 -7.88 20.35
C PRO A 493 -4.69 -9.09 19.41
N GLY A 494 -3.52 -9.58 19.04
CA GLY A 494 -3.37 -10.86 18.33
C GLY A 494 -3.60 -12.07 19.24
N LYS A 495 -3.13 -13.23 18.80
CA LYS A 495 -3.16 -14.45 19.62
C LYS A 495 -2.20 -14.35 20.81
N LEU A 496 -2.50 -15.08 21.88
CA LEU A 496 -1.60 -15.21 23.03
C LEU A 496 -0.26 -15.80 22.56
N THR A 497 0.84 -15.19 22.96
CA THR A 497 2.18 -15.64 22.59
C THR A 497 2.52 -16.96 23.27
N ARG A 498 3.27 -17.83 22.57
CA ARG A 498 3.79 -19.09 23.15
C ARG A 498 4.75 -18.84 24.33
N ASN A 499 5.44 -17.70 24.34
CA ASN A 499 6.44 -17.33 25.34
C ASN A 499 5.91 -16.33 26.38
N THR A 500 4.59 -16.29 26.63
CA THR A 500 3.95 -15.29 27.50
C THR A 500 4.60 -15.17 28.87
N LYS A 501 5.03 -16.28 29.50
CA LYS A 501 5.69 -16.26 30.82
C LYS A 501 6.99 -15.46 30.81
N LYS A 502 7.85 -15.72 29.82
CA LYS A 502 9.14 -15.03 29.68
C LYS A 502 8.95 -13.55 29.35
N LEU A 503 8.03 -13.24 28.44
CA LEU A 503 7.74 -11.86 28.04
C LEU A 503 7.11 -11.06 29.20
N ALA A 504 6.19 -11.66 29.95
CA ALA A 504 5.59 -11.05 31.13
C ALA A 504 6.64 -10.76 32.21
N GLU A 505 7.63 -11.64 32.38
CA GLU A 505 8.73 -11.41 33.32
C GLU A 505 9.61 -10.23 32.90
N LEU A 506 9.97 -10.15 31.62
CA LEU A 506 10.71 -8.99 31.08
C LEU A 506 9.91 -7.69 31.23
N PHE A 507 8.59 -7.74 31.00
CA PHE A 507 7.70 -6.60 31.21
C PHE A 507 7.70 -6.15 32.68
N LYS A 508 7.59 -7.08 33.64
CA LYS A 508 7.65 -6.77 35.08
C LYS A 508 8.99 -6.19 35.53
N GLN A 509 10.08 -6.59 34.88
CA GLN A 509 11.42 -6.07 35.12
C GLN A 509 11.67 -4.71 34.45
N ASP A 510 10.64 -4.09 33.85
CA ASP A 510 10.73 -2.85 33.05
C ASP A 510 11.71 -2.94 31.87
N ARG A 511 11.92 -4.15 31.33
CA ARG A 511 12.81 -4.43 30.19
C ARG A 511 12.07 -4.35 28.86
N TYR A 512 11.41 -3.22 28.63
CA TYR A 512 10.63 -2.96 27.41
C TYR A 512 10.67 -1.48 27.03
N LYS A 513 10.36 -1.17 25.78
CA LYS A 513 10.07 0.19 25.31
C LYS A 513 8.56 0.35 25.15
N PHE A 514 7.97 1.35 25.78
CA PHE A 514 6.55 1.66 25.58
C PHE A 514 6.34 2.27 24.19
N LEU A 515 5.31 1.83 23.47
CA LEU A 515 4.95 2.37 22.17
C LEU A 515 3.67 3.20 22.25
N TYR A 516 2.59 2.62 22.75
CA TYR A 516 1.30 3.28 22.97
C TYR A 516 0.36 2.32 23.72
N ASP A 517 -0.84 2.80 24.05
CA ASP A 517 -1.93 2.03 24.61
C ASP A 517 -3.19 2.13 23.75
N PHE A 518 -4.06 1.12 23.82
CA PHE A 518 -5.39 1.16 23.22
C PHE A 518 -6.41 0.44 24.11
N THR A 519 -7.68 0.85 23.99
CA THR A 519 -8.78 0.27 24.76
C THR A 519 -9.79 -0.40 23.85
N VAL A 520 -10.11 -1.67 24.14
CA VAL A 520 -11.18 -2.41 23.46
C VAL A 520 -12.49 -2.10 24.18
N ALA A 521 -13.28 -1.18 23.60
CA ALA A 521 -14.50 -0.63 24.21
C ALA A 521 -15.46 -1.72 24.70
N ASP A 522 -15.75 -2.73 23.87
CA ASP A 522 -16.70 -3.81 24.20
C ASP A 522 -16.28 -4.65 25.41
N LYS A 523 -14.98 -4.71 25.69
CA LYS A 523 -14.41 -5.48 26.81
C LYS A 523 -14.03 -4.61 27.99
N LYS A 524 -14.07 -3.28 27.85
CA LYS A 524 -13.50 -2.30 28.80
C LYS A 524 -12.08 -2.69 29.25
N LYS A 525 -11.30 -3.24 28.33
CA LYS A 525 -9.92 -3.69 28.58
C LYS A 525 -8.93 -2.79 27.88
N THR A 526 -7.94 -2.34 28.64
CA THR A 526 -6.81 -1.57 28.14
C THR A 526 -5.63 -2.49 27.89
N TYR A 527 -4.97 -2.26 26.77
CA TYR A 527 -3.80 -2.99 26.33
C TYR A 527 -2.65 -2.04 26.11
N LEU A 528 -1.45 -2.48 26.45
CA LEU A 528 -0.21 -1.73 26.22
C LEU A 528 0.55 -2.38 25.08
N VAL A 529 0.95 -1.58 24.10
CA VAL A 529 1.86 -2.01 23.03
C VAL A 529 3.28 -1.67 23.44
N VAL A 530 4.13 -2.69 23.50
CA VAL A 530 5.50 -2.59 23.98
C VAL A 530 6.47 -3.31 23.06
N GLU A 531 7.69 -2.81 22.94
CA GLU A 531 8.78 -3.49 22.24
C GLU A 531 9.68 -4.21 23.26
N ILE A 532 9.79 -5.54 23.13
CA ILE A 532 10.65 -6.38 23.97
C ILE A 532 11.65 -7.08 23.04
N GLN A 533 12.94 -6.86 23.28
CA GLN A 533 14.04 -7.42 22.47
C GLN A 533 13.87 -7.11 20.96
N GLY A 534 13.50 -5.87 20.63
CA GLY A 534 13.32 -5.40 19.26
C GLY A 534 12.07 -5.92 18.55
N ARG A 535 11.12 -6.54 19.27
CA ARG A 535 9.86 -7.04 18.69
C ARG A 535 8.65 -6.45 19.43
N PRO A 536 7.62 -5.99 18.70
CA PRO A 536 6.41 -5.46 19.33
C PRO A 536 5.49 -6.59 19.84
N TYR A 537 4.91 -6.37 21.01
CA TYR A 537 3.93 -7.23 21.67
C TYR A 537 2.83 -6.39 22.30
N VAL A 538 1.73 -7.04 22.67
CA VAL A 538 0.61 -6.40 23.37
C VAL A 538 0.44 -7.06 24.74
N VAL A 539 0.40 -6.27 25.80
CA VAL A 539 0.22 -6.73 27.19
C VAL A 539 -1.17 -6.33 27.66
N ASP A 540 -1.93 -7.28 28.24
CA ASP A 540 -3.18 -6.94 28.93
C ASP A 540 -2.84 -6.19 30.22
N PHE A 541 -3.24 -4.92 30.32
CA PHE A 541 -2.93 -4.10 31.48
C PHE A 541 -3.55 -4.65 32.77
N SER A 542 -4.74 -5.24 32.68
CA SER A 542 -5.43 -5.86 33.81
C SER A 542 -4.82 -7.21 34.23
N ASN A 543 -4.11 -7.88 33.31
CA ASN A 543 -3.42 -9.13 33.58
C ASN A 543 -2.09 -9.20 32.83
N PRO A 544 -1.01 -8.59 33.37
CA PRO A 544 0.29 -8.53 32.69
C PRO A 544 0.97 -9.89 32.45
N LYS A 545 0.40 -10.99 32.96
CA LYS A 545 0.84 -12.37 32.64
C LYS A 545 0.43 -12.78 31.22
N GLN A 546 -0.50 -12.07 30.59
CA GLN A 546 -1.00 -12.32 29.25
C GLN A 546 -0.37 -11.35 28.26
N VAL A 547 0.51 -11.91 27.40
CA VAL A 547 1.20 -11.19 26.33
C VAL A 547 0.78 -11.77 24.99
N TYR A 548 0.33 -10.92 24.09
CA TYR A 548 -0.22 -11.24 22.78
C TYR A 548 0.70 -10.76 21.66
N TYR A 549 0.58 -11.38 20.49
CA TYR A 549 1.20 -10.86 19.29
C TYR A 549 0.62 -9.50 18.92
N TYR A 550 1.49 -8.58 18.50
CA TYR A 550 1.08 -7.27 18.00
C TYR A 550 0.47 -7.38 16.60
N ARG A 551 -0.60 -6.61 16.37
CA ARG A 551 -1.23 -6.43 15.08
C ARG A 551 -1.03 -4.98 14.66
N ASN A 552 -0.35 -4.74 13.55
CA ASN A 552 -0.01 -3.39 13.16
C ASN A 552 -1.21 -2.70 12.47
N PRO A 553 -1.84 -1.68 13.08
CA PRO A 553 -2.98 -1.00 12.48
C PRO A 553 -2.60 -0.18 11.23
N ASN A 554 -1.31 0.12 11.04
CA ASN A 554 -0.83 0.75 9.82
C ASN A 554 -0.76 -0.23 8.63
N GLN A 555 -0.71 -1.54 8.89
CA GLN A 555 -0.66 -2.57 7.85
C GLN A 555 -2.06 -2.91 7.35
N PHE A 556 -3.01 -3.14 8.25
CA PHE A 556 -4.42 -3.30 7.89
C PHE A 556 -5.30 -2.65 8.96
N ARG A 557 -6.14 -1.72 8.51
CA ARG A 557 -7.23 -1.16 9.31
C ARG A 557 -8.55 -1.56 8.67
N TYR A 558 -9.48 -2.03 9.49
CA TYR A 558 -10.75 -2.60 9.04
C TYR A 558 -11.93 -1.68 9.36
N PHE A 559 -12.96 -1.73 8.54
CA PHE A 559 -14.08 -0.80 8.57
C PHE A 559 -15.41 -1.53 8.44
N ALA A 560 -16.37 -1.14 9.26
CA ALA A 560 -17.75 -1.63 9.21
C ALA A 560 -18.70 -0.50 8.80
N PRO A 561 -19.82 -0.81 8.15
CA PRO A 561 -20.85 0.17 7.85
C PRO A 561 -21.33 0.91 9.11
N VAL A 562 -21.58 2.21 8.97
CA VAL A 562 -22.38 2.96 9.92
C VAL A 562 -23.82 2.46 9.78
N LYS A 563 -24.42 2.04 10.90
CA LYS A 563 -25.80 1.57 10.94
C LYS A 563 -26.77 2.73 10.89
#